data_AF-A0A6D2IVX8-F1
#
_entry.id   AF-A0A6D2IVX8-F1
#
_cell.length_a   1.000
_cell.length_b   1.000
_cell.length_c   1.000
_cell.angle_alpha   90.00
_cell.angle_beta   90.00
_cell.angle_gamma   90.00
#
_symmetry.space_group_name_H-M   'P 1'
#
loop_
_entity.id
_entity.type
_entity.pdbx_description
1 polymer ?
#
loop_
_entity_poly.entity_id
_entity_poly.type
_entity_poly.pdbx_seq_one_letter_code
_entity_poly.pdbx_strand_id
1 'polypeptide(L)'
;MLVTLKLNNVVLVDVASEPVSLPSLKYLKLNSQKYPGDEFVKRFLSSCIVLEHLDVDQCPGDNVTVFTVRVPSLESLYVRKSSDTDLDNAEGFVIDAPSLKYLGITDSTGGFCVIESEMPNIVKADVDTGYYCRSNVYIYVCCTQRDSPKLQSLELEQCIPFQIDRAAAGLNLVQFQNVCYRVLKLLNG
;
A
#
# COMPACT_ATOMS: atom_id res chain seq x y z
N MET A 1 -6.57 5.04 -28.31
CA MET A 1 -5.76 5.42 -27.13
C MET A 1 -6.38 4.75 -25.91
N LEU A 2 -5.62 3.97 -25.15
CA LEU A 2 -6.15 3.19 -24.03
C LEU A 2 -6.18 4.03 -22.75
N VAL A 3 -7.37 4.27 -22.20
CA VAL A 3 -7.57 5.11 -21.00
C VAL A 3 -7.88 4.29 -19.75
N THR A 4 -8.47 3.11 -19.94
CA THR A 4 -8.85 2.20 -18.85
C THR A 4 -8.39 0.79 -19.19
N LEU A 5 -7.74 0.13 -18.24
CA LEU A 5 -7.32 -1.26 -18.33
C LEU A 5 -7.81 -2.00 -17.09
N LYS A 6 -8.55 -3.09 -17.30
CA LYS A 6 -9.05 -3.95 -16.23
C LYS A 6 -8.62 -5.38 -16.52
N LEU A 7 -7.77 -5.93 -15.66
CA LEU A 7 -7.31 -7.30 -15.76
C LEU A 7 -7.91 -8.08 -14.60
N ASN A 8 -8.47 -9.25 -14.89
CA ASN A 8 -9.10 -10.12 -13.91
C ASN A 8 -8.62 -11.56 -14.16
N ASN A 9 -8.06 -12.21 -13.15
CA ASN A 9 -7.64 -13.62 -13.20
C ASN A 9 -6.68 -13.94 -14.36
N VAL A 10 -5.68 -13.09 -14.59
CA VAL A 10 -4.73 -13.25 -15.71
C VAL A 10 -3.35 -13.62 -15.18
N VAL A 11 -2.65 -14.47 -15.94
CA VAL A 11 -1.23 -14.74 -15.72
C VAL A 11 -0.44 -13.77 -16.59
N LEU A 12 0.28 -12.86 -15.95
CA LEU A 12 1.16 -11.92 -16.61
C LEU A 12 2.51 -12.60 -16.82
N VAL A 13 3.05 -12.45 -18.04
CA VAL A 13 4.34 -13.02 -18.42
C VAL A 13 5.25 -11.88 -18.84
N ASP A 14 6.48 -11.91 -18.35
CA ASP A 14 7.51 -10.94 -18.73
C ASP A 14 8.15 -11.38 -20.05
N VAL A 15 7.52 -11.02 -21.18
CA VAL A 15 7.98 -11.40 -22.53
C VAL A 15 8.76 -10.26 -23.21
N ALA A 16 8.75 -9.06 -22.64
CA ALA A 16 9.26 -7.87 -23.31
C ALA A 16 10.62 -7.45 -22.74
N SER A 17 11.62 -7.35 -23.62
CA SER A 17 12.89 -6.66 -23.31
C SER A 17 12.69 -5.14 -23.16
N GLU A 18 11.61 -4.59 -23.73
CA GLU A 18 11.30 -3.16 -23.72
C GLU A 18 10.10 -2.82 -22.81
N PRO A 19 10.08 -1.65 -22.17
CA PRO A 19 8.97 -1.22 -21.30
C PRO A 19 7.65 -1.06 -22.08
N VAL A 20 6.56 -1.59 -21.53
CA VAL A 20 5.22 -1.43 -22.09
C VAL A 20 4.73 0.00 -21.84
N SER A 21 4.80 0.89 -22.83
CA SER A 21 4.33 2.28 -22.67
C SER A 21 2.80 2.39 -22.76
N LEU A 22 2.16 2.88 -21.70
CA LEU A 22 0.72 3.16 -21.64
C LEU A 22 0.48 4.64 -21.31
N PRO A 23 0.85 5.58 -22.22
CA PRO A 23 0.99 7.02 -21.93
C PRO A 23 -0.34 7.74 -21.68
N SER A 24 -1.46 7.02 -21.74
CA SER A 24 -2.81 7.57 -21.68
C SER A 24 -3.70 6.87 -20.68
N LEU A 25 -3.16 5.86 -20.00
CA LEU A 25 -3.88 5.04 -19.05
C LEU A 25 -4.10 5.84 -17.77
N LYS A 26 -5.37 6.14 -17.47
CA LYS A 26 -5.80 6.86 -16.27
C LYS A 26 -6.37 5.93 -15.20
N TYR A 27 -6.94 4.79 -15.61
CA TYR A 27 -7.60 3.85 -14.71
C TYR A 27 -7.04 2.44 -14.92
N LEU A 28 -6.46 1.87 -13.86
CA LEU A 28 -5.93 0.51 -13.84
C LEU A 28 -6.59 -0.28 -12.72
N LYS A 29 -7.18 -1.42 -13.07
CA LYS A 29 -7.67 -2.40 -12.10
C LYS A 29 -7.00 -3.74 -12.34
N LEU A 30 -6.39 -4.29 -11.29
CA LEU A 30 -5.69 -5.56 -11.27
C LEU A 30 -6.35 -6.46 -10.25
N ASN A 31 -7.14 -7.43 -10.69
CA ASN A 31 -7.90 -8.30 -9.80
C ASN A 31 -7.41 -9.74 -9.87
N SER A 32 -6.75 -10.22 -8.83
CA SER A 32 -6.29 -11.62 -8.70
C SER A 32 -5.39 -12.04 -9.86
N GLN A 33 -4.28 -11.34 -10.05
CA GLN A 33 -3.31 -11.64 -11.11
C GLN A 33 -2.21 -12.57 -10.59
N LYS A 34 -1.58 -13.35 -11.48
CA LYS A 34 -0.25 -13.92 -11.22
C LYS A 34 0.79 -13.08 -11.94
N TYR A 35 1.71 -12.49 -11.19
CA TYR A 35 2.77 -11.66 -11.74
C TYR A 35 4.05 -12.47 -11.99
N PRO A 36 4.95 -11.98 -12.85
CA PRO A 36 6.31 -12.50 -12.95
C PRO A 36 7.16 -12.24 -11.70
N GLY A 37 6.81 -11.23 -10.90
CA GLY A 37 7.50 -10.84 -9.67
C GLY A 37 7.43 -9.33 -9.39
N ASP A 38 8.00 -8.89 -8.26
CA ASP A 38 7.99 -7.50 -7.78
C ASP A 38 8.53 -6.48 -8.81
N GLU A 39 9.65 -6.79 -9.46
CA GLU A 39 10.28 -5.90 -10.44
C GLU A 39 9.42 -5.67 -11.68
N PHE A 40 8.63 -6.67 -12.07
CA PHE A 40 7.67 -6.51 -13.16
C PHE A 40 6.61 -5.47 -12.81
N VAL A 41 6.05 -5.53 -11.59
CA VAL A 41 5.04 -4.58 -11.11
C VAL A 41 5.60 -3.16 -11.11
N LYS A 42 6.81 -2.96 -10.58
CA LYS A 42 7.49 -1.66 -10.55
C LYS A 42 7.63 -1.08 -11.96
N ARG A 43 8.14 -1.88 -12.91
CA ARG A 43 8.35 -1.45 -14.30
C ARG A 43 7.03 -1.20 -15.04
N PHE A 44 6.01 -2.01 -14.77
CA PHE A 44 4.68 -1.84 -15.37
C PHE A 44 4.02 -0.53 -14.92
N LEU A 45 4.01 -0.27 -13.61
CA LEU A 45 3.43 0.97 -13.06
C LEU A 45 4.22 2.22 -13.46
N SER A 46 5.55 2.15 -13.52
CA SER A 46 6.38 3.29 -13.96
C SER A 46 6.13 3.69 -15.42
N SER A 47 5.58 2.78 -16.23
CA SER A 47 5.23 3.06 -17.63
C SER A 47 3.85 3.71 -17.80
N CYS A 48 3.08 3.87 -16.71
CA CYS A 48 1.74 4.46 -16.67
C CYS A 48 1.79 5.90 -16.13
N ILE A 49 2.43 6.80 -16.86
CA ILE A 49 2.80 8.15 -16.38
C ILE A 49 1.62 9.06 -16.00
N VAL A 50 0.42 8.83 -16.54
CA VAL A 50 -0.80 9.64 -16.27
C VAL A 50 -1.86 8.87 -15.48
N LEU A 51 -1.44 7.82 -14.75
CA LEU A 51 -2.35 6.96 -14.00
C LEU A 51 -2.92 7.72 -12.79
N GLU A 52 -4.24 7.90 -12.77
CA GLU A 52 -4.97 8.65 -11.74
C GLU A 52 -5.60 7.70 -10.70
N HIS A 53 -5.99 6.48 -11.12
CA HIS A 53 -6.68 5.50 -10.28
C HIS A 53 -6.09 4.10 -10.41
N LEU A 54 -5.75 3.49 -9.27
CA LEU A 54 -5.24 2.13 -9.15
C LEU A 54 -6.05 1.32 -8.13
N ASP A 55 -6.64 0.22 -8.56
CA ASP A 55 -7.35 -0.75 -7.72
C ASP A 55 -6.70 -2.13 -7.86
N VAL A 56 -6.17 -2.66 -6.77
CA VAL A 56 -5.43 -3.91 -6.71
C VAL A 56 -6.11 -4.86 -5.74
N ASP A 57 -6.39 -6.06 -6.22
CA ASP A 57 -6.80 -7.21 -5.42
C ASP A 57 -5.73 -8.29 -5.57
N GLN A 58 -4.92 -8.49 -4.54
CA GLN A 58 -3.92 -9.55 -4.52
C GLN A 58 -4.57 -10.87 -4.13
N CYS A 59 -4.18 -11.93 -4.84
CA CYS A 59 -4.57 -13.29 -4.54
C CYS A 59 -3.38 -14.09 -3.96
N PRO A 60 -3.65 -15.14 -3.17
CA PRO A 60 -2.60 -16.03 -2.67
C PRO A 60 -1.70 -16.57 -3.79
N GLY A 61 -0.38 -16.53 -3.59
CA GLY A 61 0.58 -17.03 -4.57
C GLY A 61 0.59 -16.26 -5.89
N ASP A 62 0.40 -14.94 -5.84
CA ASP A 62 0.52 -14.03 -7.00
C ASP A 62 1.97 -13.76 -7.43
N ASN A 63 2.95 -14.32 -6.72
CA ASN A 63 4.40 -14.15 -6.87
C ASN A 63 4.93 -12.75 -6.53
N VAL A 64 4.15 -11.89 -5.86
CA VAL A 64 4.61 -10.57 -5.42
C VAL A 64 4.72 -10.55 -3.91
N THR A 65 5.94 -10.39 -3.39
CA THR A 65 6.14 -10.24 -1.94
C THR A 65 5.93 -8.78 -1.53
N VAL A 66 6.50 -7.83 -2.27
CA VAL A 66 6.35 -6.40 -2.00
C VAL A 66 5.72 -5.67 -3.18
N PHE A 67 4.43 -5.36 -3.07
CA PHE A 67 3.73 -4.60 -4.09
C PHE A 67 4.08 -3.11 -3.97
N THR A 68 4.96 -2.65 -4.86
CA THR A 68 5.51 -1.29 -4.83
C THR A 68 4.76 -0.36 -5.79
N VAL A 69 4.14 0.69 -5.26
CA VAL A 69 3.43 1.74 -6.00
C VAL A 69 4.25 3.03 -5.96
N ARG A 70 4.97 3.35 -7.04
CA ARG A 70 5.62 4.66 -7.23
C ARG A 70 5.04 5.37 -8.43
N VAL A 71 3.94 6.08 -8.22
CA VAL A 71 3.16 6.70 -9.31
C VAL A 71 2.81 8.13 -8.91
N PRO A 72 3.58 9.15 -9.36
CA PRO A 72 3.38 10.53 -8.94
C PRO A 72 2.03 11.15 -9.30
N SER A 73 1.40 10.68 -10.38
CA SER A 73 0.09 11.14 -10.87
C SER A 73 -1.11 10.50 -10.16
N LEU A 74 -0.87 9.51 -9.30
CA LEU A 74 -1.94 8.72 -8.69
C LEU A 74 -2.72 9.55 -7.68
N GLU A 75 -4.04 9.63 -7.87
CA GLU A 75 -4.96 10.36 -6.99
C GLU A 75 -5.77 9.41 -6.09
N SER A 76 -5.97 8.17 -6.51
CA SER A 76 -6.74 7.16 -5.77
C SER A 76 -6.08 5.80 -5.85
N LEU A 77 -5.84 5.22 -4.68
CA LEU A 77 -5.25 3.90 -4.51
C LEU A 77 -6.15 3.06 -3.62
N TYR A 78 -6.47 1.86 -4.07
CA TYR A 78 -7.11 0.84 -3.27
C TYR A 78 -6.31 -0.46 -3.41
N VAL A 79 -5.82 -1.00 -2.30
CA VAL A 79 -5.07 -2.27 -2.26
C VAL A 79 -5.73 -3.23 -1.30
N ARG A 80 -5.97 -4.45 -1.75
CA ARG A 80 -6.59 -5.52 -0.98
C ARG A 80 -5.73 -6.76 -1.02
N LYS A 81 -5.63 -7.43 0.12
CA LYS A 81 -4.96 -8.72 0.24
C LYS A 81 -5.78 -9.67 1.12
N SER A 82 -6.20 -10.77 0.51
CA SER A 82 -6.95 -11.84 1.17
C SER A 82 -5.99 -12.94 1.65
N SER A 83 -6.19 -13.41 2.88
CA SER A 83 -5.46 -14.58 3.41
C SER A 83 -6.05 -15.87 2.86
N ASP A 84 -5.21 -16.89 2.70
CA ASP A 84 -5.70 -18.27 2.55
C ASP A 84 -4.99 -19.24 3.48
N THR A 85 -3.66 -19.20 3.68
CA THR A 85 -3.05 -20.07 4.72
C THR A 85 -1.64 -19.73 5.20
N ASP A 86 -0.82 -18.95 4.48
CA ASP A 86 0.59 -18.76 4.82
C ASP A 86 0.89 -17.32 5.26
N LEU A 87 1.09 -17.17 6.58
CA LEU A 87 1.41 -15.92 7.27
C LEU A 87 2.93 -15.66 7.21
N ASP A 88 3.47 -15.42 6.01
CA ASP A 88 4.83 -14.89 5.93
C ASP A 88 4.79 -13.36 6.14
N ASN A 89 5.29 -12.92 7.29
CA ASN A 89 5.35 -11.52 7.73
C ASN A 89 6.24 -10.61 6.85
N ALA A 90 6.79 -11.15 5.75
CA ALA A 90 7.68 -10.44 4.83
C ALA A 90 6.95 -9.82 3.64
N GLU A 91 5.63 -10.01 3.53
CA GLU A 91 4.83 -9.47 2.44
C GLU A 91 4.20 -8.11 2.81
N GLY A 92 4.02 -7.24 1.82
CA GLY A 92 3.48 -5.91 2.09
C GLY A 92 3.40 -4.95 0.92
N PHE A 93 3.07 -3.71 1.25
CA PHE A 93 2.93 -2.60 0.30
C PHE A 93 3.97 -1.53 0.57
N VAL A 94 4.51 -0.96 -0.51
CA VAL A 94 5.33 0.27 -0.46
C VAL A 94 4.65 1.31 -1.35
N ILE A 95 4.32 2.46 -0.79
CA ILE A 95 3.53 3.51 -1.45
C ILE A 95 4.32 4.81 -1.47
N ASP A 96 4.51 5.33 -2.68
CA ASP A 96 5.08 6.65 -2.99
C ASP A 96 4.22 7.32 -4.07
N ALA A 97 3.23 8.09 -3.63
CA ALA A 97 2.23 8.72 -4.48
C ALA A 97 1.91 10.15 -3.96
N PRO A 98 2.73 11.16 -4.26
CA PRO A 98 2.57 12.52 -3.72
C PRO A 98 1.25 13.21 -4.06
N SER A 99 0.59 12.82 -5.16
CA SER A 99 -0.72 13.37 -5.57
C SER A 99 -1.92 12.65 -4.96
N LEU A 100 -1.69 11.64 -4.11
CA LEU A 100 -2.74 10.77 -3.61
C LEU A 100 -3.73 11.56 -2.73
N LYS A 101 -5.01 11.42 -3.05
CA LYS A 101 -6.16 12.02 -2.34
C LYS A 101 -6.95 10.96 -1.56
N TYR A 102 -7.02 9.75 -2.09
CA TYR A 102 -7.81 8.65 -1.52
C TYR A 102 -6.94 7.41 -1.38
N LEU A 103 -6.81 6.91 -0.16
CA LEU A 103 -6.13 5.67 0.15
C LEU A 103 -7.13 4.70 0.77
N GLY A 104 -7.18 3.48 0.25
CA GLY A 104 -7.84 2.38 0.93
C GLY A 104 -6.96 1.15 0.97
N ILE A 105 -6.89 0.53 2.14
CA ILE A 105 -6.08 -0.66 2.40
C ILE A 105 -6.97 -1.67 3.12
N THR A 106 -7.05 -2.89 2.59
CA THR A 106 -7.61 -4.03 3.32
C THR A 106 -6.58 -5.14 3.36
N ASP A 107 -6.05 -5.45 4.54
CA ASP A 107 -5.08 -6.53 4.72
C ASP A 107 -5.54 -7.52 5.79
N SER A 108 -5.76 -8.77 5.39
CA SER A 108 -6.12 -9.85 6.29
C SER A 108 -4.96 -10.82 6.57
N THR A 109 -3.74 -10.50 6.11
CA THR A 109 -2.57 -11.39 6.15
C THR A 109 -1.53 -11.03 7.22
N GLY A 110 -1.61 -9.86 7.84
CA GLY A 110 -0.62 -9.45 8.85
C GLY A 110 0.67 -8.86 8.25
N GLY A 111 0.63 -8.37 7.02
CA GLY A 111 1.77 -7.81 6.31
C GLY A 111 2.15 -6.40 6.77
N PHE A 112 3.10 -5.78 6.07
CA PHE A 112 3.49 -4.39 6.33
C PHE A 112 2.97 -3.43 5.26
N CYS A 113 2.82 -2.16 5.63
CA CYS A 113 2.61 -1.07 4.68
C CYS A 113 3.53 0.10 5.01
N VAL A 114 4.35 0.50 4.04
CA VAL A 114 5.30 1.61 4.16
C VAL A 114 4.89 2.74 3.22
N ILE A 115 4.79 3.95 3.76
CA ILE A 115 4.62 5.18 3.00
C ILE A 115 5.99 5.88 2.96
N GLU A 116 6.61 5.98 1.78
CA GLU A 116 7.99 6.49 1.63
C GLU A 116 8.05 8.02 1.60
N SER A 117 7.11 8.65 0.91
CA SER A 117 7.05 10.11 0.74
C SER A 117 5.83 10.71 1.43
N GLU A 118 5.91 11.99 1.77
CA GLU A 118 4.72 12.75 2.18
C GLU A 118 3.69 12.75 1.06
N MET A 119 2.43 12.42 1.38
CA MET A 119 1.29 12.56 0.47
C MET A 119 0.38 13.66 1.03
N PRO A 120 0.74 14.95 0.83
CA PRO A 120 0.09 16.09 1.46
C PRO A 120 -1.34 16.35 0.96
N ASN A 121 -1.76 15.65 -0.09
CA ASN A 121 -3.06 15.82 -0.72
C ASN A 121 -4.12 14.83 -0.24
N ILE A 122 -3.77 13.94 0.69
CA ILE A 122 -4.69 12.92 1.18
C ILE A 122 -5.88 13.59 1.89
N VAL A 123 -7.09 13.17 1.49
CA VAL A 123 -8.36 13.67 2.01
C VAL A 123 -9.07 12.58 2.81
N LYS A 124 -9.04 11.34 2.31
CA LYS A 124 -9.59 10.18 3.00
C LYS A 124 -8.59 9.02 2.97
N ALA A 125 -8.44 8.39 4.13
CA ALA A 125 -7.77 7.11 4.29
C ALA A 125 -8.72 6.13 4.99
N ASP A 126 -8.85 4.94 4.43
CA ASP A 126 -9.63 3.83 4.97
C ASP A 126 -8.71 2.62 5.11
N VAL A 127 -8.53 2.13 6.33
CA VAL A 127 -7.61 1.03 6.61
C VAL A 127 -8.31 -0.01 7.48
N ASP A 128 -8.50 -1.19 6.89
CA ASP A 128 -9.09 -2.37 7.52
C ASP A 128 -8.05 -3.50 7.61
N THR A 129 -7.75 -3.93 8.83
CA THR A 129 -6.82 -5.04 9.08
C THR A 129 -7.55 -6.18 9.77
N GLY A 130 -7.68 -7.33 9.12
CA GLY A 130 -8.54 -8.41 9.61
C GLY A 130 -8.14 -9.00 10.98
N TYR A 131 -9.15 -9.40 11.76
CA TYR A 131 -9.13 -10.02 13.11
C TYR A 131 -8.08 -11.11 13.40
N TYR A 132 -7.52 -11.78 12.39
CA TYR A 132 -6.59 -12.92 12.55
C TYR A 132 -5.12 -12.52 12.54
N CYS A 133 -4.81 -11.21 12.50
CA CYS A 133 -3.45 -10.70 12.59
C CYS A 133 -2.83 -11.04 13.96
N ARG A 134 -2.24 -12.22 14.09
CA ARG A 134 -1.30 -12.58 15.17
C ARG A 134 0.05 -11.89 15.00
N SER A 135 0.31 -11.36 13.80
CA SER A 135 1.49 -10.59 13.45
C SER A 135 1.12 -9.11 13.38
N ASN A 136 1.98 -8.26 13.93
CA ASN A 136 1.76 -6.82 14.00
C ASN A 136 1.62 -6.26 12.58
N VAL A 137 0.43 -5.80 12.18
CA VAL A 137 0.32 -4.99 10.96
C VAL A 137 0.98 -3.66 11.28
N TYR A 138 2.19 -3.47 10.73
CA TYR A 138 2.87 -2.19 10.82
C TYR A 138 2.32 -1.29 9.73
N ILE A 139 1.18 -0.66 10.03
CA ILE A 139 0.71 0.46 9.23
C ILE A 139 1.49 1.66 9.73
N TYR A 140 2.65 1.91 9.13
CA TYR A 140 3.33 3.17 9.28
C TYR A 140 2.57 4.22 8.45
N VAL A 141 1.37 4.58 8.90
CA VAL A 141 0.81 5.89 8.55
C VAL A 141 1.69 6.88 9.27
N CYS A 142 2.78 7.30 8.62
CA CYS A 142 3.71 8.27 9.18
C CYS A 142 2.89 9.41 9.81
N CYS A 143 3.29 9.85 11.00
CA CYS A 143 2.66 11.02 11.65
C CYS A 143 2.66 12.26 10.75
N THR A 144 3.47 12.28 9.68
CA THR A 144 3.44 13.26 8.60
C THR A 144 2.06 13.42 7.96
N GLN A 145 1.23 12.36 7.91
CA GLN A 145 -0.11 12.44 7.34
C GLN A 145 -1.13 13.08 8.28
N ARG A 146 -0.97 12.91 9.60
CA ARG A 146 -1.90 13.46 10.61
C ARG A 146 -1.89 14.98 10.63
N ASP A 147 -0.73 15.59 10.36
CA ASP A 147 -0.58 17.03 10.26
C ASP A 147 -0.98 17.57 8.87
N SER A 148 -1.47 16.71 7.96
CA SER A 148 -2.02 17.18 6.69
C SER A 148 -3.30 17.99 6.97
N PRO A 149 -3.32 19.32 6.70
CA PRO A 149 -4.51 20.13 6.92
C PRO A 149 -5.67 19.75 5.97
N LYS A 150 -5.41 18.85 5.01
CA LYS A 150 -6.39 18.37 4.04
C LYS A 150 -7.04 17.04 4.42
N LEU A 151 -6.51 16.32 5.41
CA LEU A 151 -7.07 15.03 5.83
C LEU A 151 -8.41 15.28 6.55
N GLN A 152 -9.50 14.83 5.93
CA GLN A 152 -10.87 15.02 6.42
C GLN A 152 -11.40 13.79 7.14
N SER A 153 -11.01 12.59 6.70
CA SER A 153 -11.39 11.32 7.34
C SER A 153 -10.21 10.36 7.40
N LEU A 154 -10.05 9.72 8.56
CA LEU A 154 -9.18 8.57 8.78
C LEU A 154 -10.00 7.52 9.52
N GLU A 155 -10.35 6.45 8.81
CA GLU A 155 -11.06 5.29 9.35
C GLU A 155 -10.04 4.18 9.59
N LEU A 156 -9.90 3.77 10.86
CA LEU A 156 -9.03 2.65 11.28
C LEU A 156 -9.93 1.59 11.89
N GLU A 157 -10.04 0.45 11.23
CA GLU A 157 -10.73 -0.71 11.78
C GLU A 157 -9.72 -1.76 12.25
N GLN A 158 -9.92 -2.26 13.48
CA GLN A 158 -9.23 -3.46 14.01
C GLN A 158 -7.69 -3.37 14.15
N CYS A 159 -7.12 -2.15 14.22
CA CYS A 159 -5.68 -1.94 14.42
C CYS A 159 -5.23 -2.26 15.88
N ILE A 160 -4.23 -3.12 16.06
CA ILE A 160 -3.62 -3.42 17.38
C ILE A 160 -2.38 -2.51 17.62
N PRO A 161 -2.27 -1.78 18.74
CA PRO A 161 -1.09 -0.97 19.05
C PRO A 161 0.12 -1.85 19.40
N PHE A 162 1.29 -1.55 18.82
CA PHE A 162 2.55 -2.26 19.13
C PHE A 162 3.33 -1.62 20.30
N GLN A 163 3.83 -2.45 21.23
CA GLN A 163 4.96 -2.13 22.11
C GLN A 163 6.26 -2.51 21.39
N ILE A 164 7.11 -1.53 21.09
CA ILE A 164 8.41 -1.76 20.43
C ILE A 164 9.33 -2.54 21.37
N ASP A 165 9.63 -3.80 21.02
CA ASP A 165 10.75 -4.52 21.61
C ASP A 165 12.07 -4.02 21.01
N ARG A 166 12.98 -3.58 21.87
CA ARG A 166 14.12 -2.71 21.55
C ARG A 166 15.20 -3.36 20.68
N ALA A 167 15.08 -4.64 20.36
CA ALA A 167 16.17 -5.44 19.79
C ALA A 167 16.14 -5.59 18.25
N ALA A 168 15.02 -5.33 17.57
CA ALA A 168 14.84 -5.77 16.18
C ALA A 168 15.09 -4.71 15.08
N ALA A 169 15.28 -3.43 15.42
CA ALA A 169 15.44 -2.38 14.41
C ALA A 169 16.82 -1.72 14.53
N GLY A 170 17.75 -2.08 13.64
CA GLY A 170 18.98 -1.31 13.36
C GLY A 170 18.72 0.05 12.71
N LEU A 171 17.61 0.71 13.06
CA LEU A 171 17.22 2.04 12.65
C LEU A 171 17.27 2.92 13.91
N ASN A 172 17.90 4.10 13.81
CA ASN A 172 18.10 5.01 14.95
C ASN A 172 16.78 5.32 15.67
N LEU A 173 16.63 4.78 16.89
CA LEU A 173 15.45 4.84 17.76
C LEU A 173 14.92 6.25 18.05
N VAL A 174 15.74 7.30 17.92
CA VAL A 174 15.39 8.66 18.36
C VAL A 174 14.38 9.34 17.42
N GLN A 175 14.34 8.99 16.13
CA GLN A 175 13.34 9.53 15.19
C GLN A 175 12.01 8.77 15.22
N PHE A 176 12.03 7.48 15.57
CA PHE A 176 10.84 6.62 15.63
C PHE A 176 10.03 6.77 16.94
N GLN A 177 10.68 7.11 18.06
CA GLN A 177 10.03 7.12 19.39
C GLN A 177 9.03 8.27 19.64
N ASN A 178 9.16 9.41 18.95
CA ASN A 178 8.28 10.57 19.21
C ASN A 178 6.90 10.49 18.51
N VAL A 179 6.75 9.55 17.58
CA VAL A 179 5.60 9.43 16.69
C VAL A 179 4.53 8.50 17.29
N CYS A 180 4.93 7.34 17.83
CA CYS A 180 3.97 6.34 18.32
C CYS A 180 3.33 6.66 19.68
N TYR A 181 4.01 7.40 20.57
CA TYR A 181 3.51 7.59 21.94
C TYR A 181 2.33 8.58 22.09
N ARG A 182 2.06 9.42 21.08
CA ARG A 182 0.98 10.43 21.17
C ARG A 182 -0.36 10.00 20.58
N VAL A 183 -0.43 8.89 19.84
CA VAL A 183 -1.69 8.43 19.22
C VAL A 183 -2.57 7.67 20.23
N LEU A 184 -1.98 6.86 21.11
CA LEU A 184 -2.72 6.11 22.13
C LEU A 184 -3.39 6.98 23.21
N LYS A 185 -2.91 8.21 23.45
CA LYS A 185 -3.45 9.08 24.52
C LYS A 185 -4.69 9.88 24.12
N LEU A 186 -5.12 9.81 22.86
CA LEU A 186 -6.28 10.57 22.35
C LEU A 186 -7.47 9.69 21.94
N LEU A 187 -7.34 8.37 22.01
CA LEU A 187 -8.43 7.41 21.76
C LEU A 187 -9.07 6.87 23.05
N ASN A 188 -8.52 7.22 24.22
CA ASN A 188 -9.16 7.01 25.52
C ASN A 188 -9.31 8.38 26.21
N GLY A 189 -10.30 9.14 25.77
CA GLY A 189 -10.97 10.16 26.59
C GLY A 189 -12.17 9.52 27.26
#